data_AF-A0AAU1U424-F1
#
_entry.id   AF-A0AAU1U424-F1
#
_cell.length_a   1.000
_cell.length_b   1.000
_cell.length_c   1.000
_cell.angle_alpha   90.00
_cell.angle_beta   90.00
_cell.angle_gamma   90.00
#
_symmetry.space_group_name_H-M   'P 1'
#
loop_
_entity.id
_entity.type
_entity.pdbx_description
1 polymer ?
#
loop_
_entity_poly.entity_id
_entity_poly.type
_entity_poly.pdbx_seq_one_letter_code
_entity_poly.pdbx_strand_id
1 'polypeptide(L)'
;MPFDFSDECTGWLRVSSPDGDRVRVEVGWSGIQGWSFHPSDIADTARVVGDFETEAGVAVDCRIADLLTTITDSRNECTSISS
;
A
#
# COMPACT_ATOMS: atom_id res chain seq x y z
N MET A 1 -28.97 9.65 -10.14
CA MET A 1 -27.56 10.02 -9.88
C MET A 1 -26.77 9.63 -11.12
N PRO A 2 -26.05 10.55 -11.77
CA PRO A 2 -25.10 10.15 -12.79
C PRO A 2 -23.92 9.48 -12.08
N PHE A 3 -23.71 8.22 -12.42
CA PHE A 3 -22.73 7.32 -11.82
C PHE A 3 -21.39 7.59 -12.50
N ASP A 4 -20.70 8.65 -12.07
CA ASP A 4 -19.31 8.89 -12.46
C ASP A 4 -18.48 8.81 -11.18
N PHE A 5 -18.44 7.60 -10.61
CA PHE A 5 -17.44 7.26 -9.62
C PHE A 5 -16.13 7.13 -10.38
N SER A 6 -15.39 8.24 -10.36
CA SER A 6 -14.03 8.42 -10.84
C SER A 6 -13.04 7.54 -10.04
N ASP A 7 -13.21 6.22 -10.04
CA ASP A 7 -12.17 5.30 -9.54
C ASP A 7 -11.12 5.02 -10.62
N GLU A 8 -10.83 6.03 -11.45
CA GLU A 8 -9.71 5.98 -12.40
C GLU A 8 -8.36 6.01 -11.67
N CYS A 9 -8.33 6.40 -10.39
CA CYS A 9 -7.12 6.41 -9.57
C CYS A 9 -7.31 5.56 -8.31
N THR A 10 -6.48 4.51 -8.17
CA THR A 10 -6.39 3.73 -6.93
C THR A 10 -5.23 4.25 -6.09
N GLY A 11 -5.43 4.37 -4.78
CA GLY A 11 -4.34 4.67 -3.84
C GLY A 11 -3.46 3.45 -3.59
N TRP A 12 -2.15 3.64 -3.61
CA TRP A 12 -1.15 2.57 -3.42
C TRP A 12 -0.14 2.92 -2.34
N LEU A 13 0.35 1.88 -1.67
CA LEU A 13 1.54 1.94 -0.82
C LEU A 13 2.69 1.26 -1.55
N ARG A 14 3.78 2.00 -1.80
CA ARG A 14 5.03 1.44 -2.31
C ARG A 14 6.01 1.26 -1.17
N VAL A 15 6.51 0.05 -1.04
CA VAL A 15 7.51 -0.32 -0.02
C VAL A 15 8.80 -0.70 -0.72
N SER A 16 9.90 -0.05 -0.36
CA SER A 16 11.23 -0.35 -0.89
C SER A 16 12.25 -0.50 0.24
N SER A 17 13.24 -1.38 0.04
CA SER A 17 14.35 -1.57 0.97
C SER A 17 15.64 -1.79 0.18
N PRO A 18 16.39 -0.72 -0.11
CA PRO A 18 17.61 -0.84 -0.93
C PRO A 18 18.76 -1.53 -0.19
N ASP A 19 18.79 -1.48 1.14
CA ASP A 19 19.87 -2.00 1.99
C ASP A 19 19.45 -3.23 2.83
N GLY A 20 18.17 -3.60 2.83
CA GLY A 20 17.64 -4.74 3.58
C GLY A 20 17.48 -4.52 5.08
N ASP A 21 17.86 -3.35 5.61
CA ASP A 21 17.68 -2.97 7.02
C ASP A 21 16.64 -1.85 7.17
N ARG A 22 16.64 -0.90 6.22
CA ARG A 22 15.72 0.22 6.19
C ARG A 22 14.67 0.03 5.12
N VAL A 23 13.46 0.43 5.45
CA VAL A 23 12.35 0.49 4.52
C VAL A 23 11.90 1.94 4.38
N ARG A 24 11.60 2.30 3.15
CA ARG A 24 10.86 3.49 2.79
C ARG A 24 9.47 3.07 2.34
N VAL A 25 8.45 3.59 3.02
CA VAL A 25 7.04 3.45 2.64
C VAL A 25 6.57 4.77 2.06
N GLU A 26 6.02 4.73 0.86
CA GLU A 26 5.52 5.89 0.12
C GLU A 26 4.05 5.69 -0.22
N VAL A 27 3.25 6.74 -0.07
CA VAL A 27 1.87 6.78 -0.55
C VAL A 27 1.86 7.40 -1.94
N GLY A 28 1.00 6.90 -2.82
CA GLY A 28 0.84 7.48 -4.13
C GLY A 28 -0.38 6.96 -4.86
N TRP A 29 -0.49 7.37 -6.12
CA TRP A 29 -1.62 7.09 -6.99
C TRP A 29 -1.14 6.33 -8.22
N SER A 30 -2.00 5.48 -8.76
CA SER A 30 -1.82 4.84 -10.07
C SER A 30 -3.15 4.84 -10.79
N GLY A 31 -3.10 4.96 -12.12
CA GLY A 31 -4.25 4.88 -13.01
C GLY A 31 -4.84 3.47 -13.14
N ILE A 32 -4.30 2.48 -12.42
CA ILE A 32 -4.92 1.16 -12.33
C ILE A 32 -6.25 1.31 -11.60
N GLN A 33 -7.32 0.91 -12.29
CA GLN A 33 -8.67 0.88 -11.74
C GLN A 33 -8.77 -0.21 -10.67
N GLY A 34 -9.30 0.12 -9.48
CA GLY A 34 -9.31 -0.79 -8.33
C GLY A 34 -10.14 -2.05 -8.52
N TRP A 35 -11.09 -2.05 -9.47
CA TRP A 35 -11.89 -3.23 -9.85
C TRP A 35 -11.25 -4.08 -10.96
N SER A 36 -10.13 -3.63 -11.55
CA SER A 36 -9.50 -4.33 -12.69
C SER A 36 -8.74 -5.60 -12.28
N PHE A 37 -8.57 -5.83 -10.98
CA PHE A 37 -7.87 -6.99 -10.43
C PHE A 37 -8.57 -7.53 -9.19
N HIS A 38 -8.39 -8.82 -8.91
CA HIS A 38 -8.87 -9.41 -7.67
C HIS A 38 -7.90 -9.06 -6.53
N PRO A 39 -8.41 -8.78 -5.30
CA PRO A 39 -7.55 -8.53 -4.14
C PRO A 39 -6.53 -9.65 -3.84
N SER A 40 -6.84 -10.90 -4.21
CA SER A 40 -5.91 -12.03 -4.11
C SER A 40 -4.68 -11.89 -5.00
N ASP A 41 -4.79 -11.14 -6.09
CA ASP A 41 -3.80 -11.01 -7.16
C ASP A 41 -3.00 -9.71 -7.01
N ILE A 42 -3.05 -9.10 -5.81
CA ILE A 42 -2.40 -7.83 -5.51
C ILE A 42 -0.89 -7.89 -5.77
N ALA A 43 -0.24 -9.04 -5.55
CA ALA A 43 1.19 -9.20 -5.79
C ALA A 43 1.53 -9.10 -7.28
N ASP A 44 0.70 -9.66 -8.15
CA ASP A 44 0.90 -9.60 -9.61
C ASP A 44 0.55 -8.22 -10.14
N THR A 45 -0.52 -7.63 -9.63
CA THR A 45 -0.93 -6.24 -9.96
C THR A 45 0.14 -5.24 -9.55
N ALA A 46 0.69 -5.35 -8.35
CA ALA A 46 1.74 -4.45 -7.86
C ALA A 46 3.01 -4.46 -8.73
N ARG A 47 3.32 -5.58 -9.39
CA ARG A 47 4.49 -5.69 -10.29
C ARG A 47 4.33 -4.92 -11.59
N VAL A 48 3.09 -4.66 -12.02
CA VAL A 48 2.81 -3.97 -13.29
C VAL A 48 2.47 -2.49 -13.11
N VAL A 49 2.42 -1.98 -11.87
CA VAL A 49 2.26 -0.55 -11.57
C VAL A 49 3.50 0.23 -12.03
N GLY A 50 3.47 0.69 -13.28
CA GLY A 50 4.54 1.49 -13.89
C GLY A 50 4.35 3.01 -13.74
N ASP A 51 3.14 3.45 -13.46
CA ASP A 51 2.69 4.85 -13.44
C ASP A 51 2.49 5.40 -12.03
N PHE A 52 3.13 4.79 -11.03
CA PHE A 52 3.01 5.24 -9.64
C PHE A 52 3.54 6.65 -9.46
N GLU A 53 2.66 7.56 -9.07
CA GLU A 53 3.00 8.93 -8.70
C GLU A 53 2.97 9.07 -7.18
N THR A 54 4.14 9.24 -6.57
CA THR A 54 4.28 9.45 -5.13
C THR A 54 3.65 10.78 -4.72
N GLU A 55 2.89 10.76 -3.63
CA GLU A 55 2.39 11.97 -3.00
C GLU A 55 3.52 12.69 -2.25
N ALA A 56 3.72 13.97 -2.57
CA ALA A 56 4.84 14.74 -2.03
C ALA A 56 4.71 14.90 -0.50
N GLY A 57 5.80 14.58 0.21
CA GLY A 57 5.89 14.74 1.67
C GLY A 57 5.26 13.60 2.48
N VAL A 58 4.73 12.56 1.84
CA VAL A 58 4.10 11.40 2.50
C VAL A 58 4.99 10.17 2.32
N ALA A 59 6.17 10.21 2.93
CA ALA A 59 7.09 9.08 2.99
C ALA A 59 7.53 8.84 4.45
N VAL A 60 7.58 7.57 4.82
CA VAL A 60 8.07 7.13 6.13
C VAL A 60 9.29 6.25 5.92
N ASP A 61 10.41 6.66 6.51
CA ASP A 61 11.64 5.88 6.57
C ASP A 61 11.78 5.25 7.98
N CYS A 62 11.84 3.93 8.06
CA CYS A 62 11.97 3.20 9.31
C CYS A 62 12.83 1.93 9.15
N ARG A 63 13.16 1.26 10.25
CA ARG A 63 13.78 -0.07 10.16
C ARG A 63 12.72 -1.11 9.84
N ILE A 64 13.12 -2.14 9.10
CA ILE A 64 12.27 -3.31 8.82
C ILE A 64 11.76 -3.94 10.12
N ALA A 65 12.64 -4.10 11.11
CA ALA A 65 12.27 -4.71 12.38
C ALA A 65 11.15 -3.93 13.10
N ASP A 66 11.22 -2.60 13.07
CA ASP A 66 10.22 -1.74 13.70
C ASP A 66 8.88 -1.84 12.96
N LEU A 67 8.90 -1.79 11.63
CA LEU A 67 7.71 -1.96 10.79
C LEU A 67 7.02 -3.31 11.01
N LEU A 68 7.79 -4.41 11.04
CA LEU A 68 7.26 -5.75 11.28
C LEU A 68 6.65 -5.90 12.68
N THR A 69 7.27 -5.26 13.68
CA THR A 69 6.75 -5.23 15.05
C THR A 69 5.40 -4.51 15.06
N THR A 70 5.32 -3.31 14.49
CA THR A 70 4.06 -2.56 14.40
C THR A 70 2.95 -3.32 13.67
N ILE A 71 3.26 -3.94 12.52
CA ILE A 71 2.28 -4.76 11.77
C ILE A 71 1.76 -5.92 12.61
N THR A 72 2.65 -6.57 13.37
CA THR A 72 2.29 -7.69 14.23
C THR A 72 1.39 -7.25 15.39
N ASP A 73 1.73 -6.14 16.03
CA ASP A 73 0.95 -5.58 17.13
C ASP A 73 -0.45 -5.16 16.66
N SER A 74 -0.55 -4.41 15.56
CA SER A 74 -1.84 -4.01 14.97
C SER A 74 -2.71 -5.19 14.58
N ARG A 75 -2.11 -6.29 14.07
CA ARG A 75 -2.85 -7.51 13.77
C ARG A 75 -3.49 -8.10 15.03
N ASN A 76 -2.74 -8.17 16.12
CA ASN A 76 -3.20 -8.73 17.39
C ASN A 76 -4.33 -7.90 18.00
N GLU A 77 -4.26 -6.57 17.88
CA GLU A 77 -5.32 -5.65 18.29
C GLU A 77 -6.62 -5.88 17.49
N CYS A 78 -6.54 -6.03 16.16
CA CYS A 78 -7.72 -6.31 15.33
C CYS A 78 -8.39 -7.65 15.66
N THR A 79 -7.62 -8.71 15.96
CA THR A 79 -8.17 -9.99 16.42
C THR A 79 -8.84 -9.89 17.79
N SER A 80 -8.37 -8.99 18.65
CA SER A 80 -8.92 -8.79 20.00
C SER A 80 -10.26 -8.04 20.00
N ILE A 81 -10.53 -7.24 18.96
CA ILE A 81 -11.82 -6.53 18.78
C ILE A 81 -12.92 -7.46 18.22
N SER A 82 -12.53 -8.61 17.67
CA SER A 82 -13.45 -9.57 17.04
C SER A 82 -13.85 -10.76 17.95
N SER A 83 -13.49 -10.72 19.24
CA SER A 83 -13.74 -11.79 20.23
C SER A 83 -14.76 -11.38 21.30
#